data_AF-A0A2X1NDH5-F1
#
_entry.id   AF-A0A2X1NDH5-F1
#
_cell.length_a   1.000
_cell.length_b   1.000
_cell.length_c   1.000
_cell.angle_alpha   90.00
_cell.angle_beta   90.00
_cell.angle_gamma   90.00
#
_symmetry.space_group_name_H-M   'P 1'
#
loop_
_entity.id
_entity.type
_entity.pdbx_description
1 polymer ?
#
loop_
_entity_poly.entity_id
_entity_poly.type
_entity_poly.pdbx_seq_one_letter_code
_entity_poly.pdbx_strand_id
1 'polypeptide(L)'
;MSSAKKIGLFACTGVVAGNMMGSGIALLPANLASIGGIAIWGWIISIIGAMSLAYVYARLATKNPQQGGPIAYAGEISPAFGFQTGVLYYHANWIGNLAIGITAVSYLSTFFPVLNDPVPAGIACIAIVWVFTFVNMLGGTW
;
A
#
# COMPACT_ATOMS: atom_id res chain seq x y z
N MET A 1 -3.53 9.91 -32.26
CA MET A 1 -2.76 9.45 -31.08
C MET A 1 -3.61 9.73 -29.85
N SER A 2 -4.21 8.69 -29.25
CA SER A 2 -4.98 8.85 -28.01
C SER A 2 -4.02 9.32 -26.92
N SER A 3 -4.19 10.55 -26.44
CA SER A 3 -3.48 11.06 -25.27
C SER A 3 -3.75 10.07 -24.12
N ALA A 4 -2.72 9.39 -23.64
CA ALA A 4 -2.85 8.51 -22.49
C ALA A 4 -3.38 9.37 -21.33
N LYS A 5 -4.60 9.11 -20.88
CA LYS A 5 -5.21 9.82 -19.75
C LYS A 5 -4.31 9.60 -18.53
N LYS A 6 -3.69 10.69 -18.06
CA LYS A 6 -2.91 10.68 -16.82
C LYS A 6 -3.87 10.78 -15.65
N ILE A 7 -3.57 10.06 -14.57
CA ILE A 7 -4.32 10.15 -13.32
C ILE A 7 -4.19 11.57 -12.75
N GLY A 8 -5.31 12.16 -12.34
CA GLY A 8 -5.34 13.51 -11.78
C GLY A 8 -4.75 13.60 -10.37
N LEU A 9 -4.42 14.82 -9.92
CA LEU A 9 -3.79 15.05 -8.61
C LEU A 9 -4.58 14.43 -7.44
N PHE A 10 -5.89 14.66 -7.39
CA PHE A 10 -6.73 14.15 -6.30
C PHE A 10 -6.78 12.63 -6.26
N ALA A 11 -6.85 11.98 -7.42
CA ALA A 11 -6.82 10.52 -7.51
C ALA A 11 -5.45 9.98 -7.08
N CYS A 12 -4.35 10.59 -7.51
CA CYS A 12 -3.00 10.24 -7.04
C CYS A 12 -2.84 10.38 -5.52
N THR A 13 -3.29 11.50 -4.94
CA THR A 13 -3.24 11.71 -3.49
C THR A 13 -4.12 10.71 -2.74
N GLY A 14 -5.31 10.43 -3.26
CA GLY A 14 -6.23 9.44 -2.70
C GLY A 14 -5.65 8.02 -2.69
N VAL A 15 -4.98 7.61 -3.78
CA VAL A 15 -4.29 6.32 -3.87
C VAL A 15 -3.18 6.21 -2.82
N VAL A 16 -2.36 7.26 -2.66
CA VAL A 16 -1.31 7.27 -1.64
C VAL A 16 -1.91 7.19 -0.23
N ALA A 17 -2.91 8.02 0.08
CA ALA A 17 -3.57 8.01 1.39
C ALA A 17 -4.23 6.65 1.70
N GLY A 18 -4.92 6.06 0.72
CA GLY A 18 -5.56 4.75 0.84
C GLY A 18 -4.55 3.63 1.10
N ASN A 19 -3.46 3.60 0.34
CA ASN A 19 -2.41 2.60 0.52
C ASN A 19 -1.71 2.72 1.89
N MET A 20 -1.56 3.94 2.42
CA MET A 20 -0.91 4.16 3.72
C MET A 20 -1.81 3.85 4.92
N MET A 21 -3.12 4.15 4.83
CA MET A 21 -4.06 3.80 5.91
C MET A 21 -4.31 2.29 5.97
N GLY A 22 -4.51 1.67 4.80
CA GLY A 22 -4.69 0.23 4.64
C GLY A 22 -5.67 -0.39 5.64
N SER A 23 -5.42 -1.65 6.01
CA SER A 23 -6.15 -2.36 7.06
C SER A 23 -5.71 -2.00 8.48
N GLY A 24 -4.51 -1.42 8.65
CA GLY A 24 -3.92 -1.16 9.97
C GLY A 24 -4.67 -0.12 10.79
N ILE A 25 -5.32 0.86 10.14
CA ILE A 25 -5.98 1.98 10.83
C ILE A 25 -7.12 1.53 11.77
N ALA A 26 -7.84 0.47 11.41
CA ALA A 26 -8.96 -0.03 12.22
C ALA A 26 -8.50 -0.78 13.48
N LEU A 27 -7.34 -1.44 13.42
CA LEU A 27 -6.78 -2.19 14.56
C LEU A 27 -5.94 -1.31 15.49
N LEU A 28 -5.54 -0.13 15.00
CA LEU A 28 -4.61 0.73 15.70
C LEU A 28 -5.12 1.26 17.06
N PRO A 29 -6.40 1.66 17.24
CA PRO A 29 -6.91 2.04 18.55
C PRO A 29 -6.86 0.89 19.56
N ALA A 30 -7.20 -0.33 19.14
CA ALA A 30 -7.15 -1.51 20.00
C ALA A 30 -5.70 -1.83 20.43
N ASN A 31 -4.75 -1.75 19.49
CA ASN A 31 -3.34 -1.98 19.78
C ASN A 31 -2.78 -0.92 20.73
N LEU A 32 -3.11 0.36 20.53
CA LEU A 32 -2.63 1.46 21.38
C LEU A 32 -3.35 1.55 22.73
N ALA A 33 -4.57 1.05 22.85
CA ALA A 33 -5.29 1.00 24.13
C ALA A 33 -4.51 0.23 25.21
N SER A 34 -3.75 -0.80 24.81
CA SER A 34 -2.89 -1.55 25.73
C SER A 34 -1.69 -0.74 26.27
N ILE A 35 -1.23 0.25 25.51
CA ILE A 35 -0.13 1.16 25.87
C ILE A 35 -0.65 2.37 26.65
N GLY A 36 -1.89 2.80 26.36
CA GLY A 36 -2.54 3.97 26.96
C GLY A 36 -2.12 5.30 26.31
N GLY A 37 -2.50 6.41 26.94
CA GLY A 37 -2.33 7.76 26.39
C GLY A 37 -0.88 8.19 26.12
N ILE A 38 0.12 7.49 26.69
CA ILE A 38 1.54 7.74 26.42
C ILE A 38 1.92 7.47 24.96
N ALA A 39 1.10 6.71 24.21
CA ALA A 39 1.25 6.49 22.78
C ALA A 39 1.31 7.78 21.94
N ILE A 40 0.82 8.91 22.47
CA ILE A 40 0.88 10.21 21.79
C ILE A 40 2.31 10.65 21.47
N TRP A 41 3.29 10.33 22.33
CA TRP A 41 4.70 10.65 22.07
C TRP A 41 5.25 9.82 20.92
N GLY A 42 4.87 8.55 20.84
CA GLY A 42 5.18 7.68 19.71
C GLY A 42 4.60 8.21 18.40
N TRP A 43 3.37 8.75 18.44
CA TRP A 43 2.74 9.41 17.31
C TRP A 43 3.50 10.65 16.84
N ILE A 44 3.95 11.51 17.75
CA ILE A 44 4.74 12.71 17.40
C ILE A 44 6.02 12.29 16.67
N ILE A 45 6.76 11.32 17.21
CA ILE A 45 8.01 10.83 16.59
C ILE A 45 7.71 10.21 15.22
N SER A 46 6.65 9.42 15.11
CA SER A 46 6.25 8.77 13.86
C SER A 46 5.87 9.79 12.78
N ILE A 47 5.15 10.85 13.15
CA ILE A 47 4.78 11.94 12.23
C ILE A 47 6.03 12.64 11.70
N ILE A 48 6.99 12.95 12.58
CA ILE A 48 8.23 13.61 12.16
C ILE A 48 9.00 12.73 11.15
N GLY A 49 9.11 11.43 11.43
CA GLY A 49 9.76 10.48 10.51
C GLY A 49 9.03 10.38 9.17
N ALA A 50 7.70 10.21 9.21
CA ALA A 50 6.87 10.09 8.02
C ALA A 50 6.91 11.35 7.15
N MET A 51 6.83 12.54 7.76
CA MET A 51 6.92 13.83 7.06
C MET A 51 8.30 14.04 6.43
N SER A 52 9.36 13.64 7.12
CA SER A 52 10.73 13.70 6.58
C SER A 52 10.88 12.82 5.33
N LEU A 53 10.36 11.59 5.37
CA LEU A 53 10.38 10.68 4.23
C LEU A 53 9.52 11.19 3.07
N ALA A 54 8.32 11.71 3.36
CA ALA A 54 7.43 12.31 2.36
C ALA A 54 8.11 13.50 1.66
N TYR A 55 8.83 14.34 2.40
CA TYR A 55 9.58 15.46 1.84
C TYR A 55 10.71 14.99 0.91
N VAL A 56 11.46 13.95 1.28
CA VAL A 56 12.50 13.36 0.42
C VAL A 56 11.91 12.87 -0.90
N TYR A 57 10.83 12.09 -0.85
CA TYR A 57 10.17 11.60 -2.07
C TYR A 57 9.57 12.73 -2.92
N ALA A 58 8.99 13.76 -2.31
CA ALA A 58 8.49 14.93 -3.03
C ALA A 58 9.63 15.69 -3.73
N ARG A 59 10.79 15.84 -3.08
CA ARG A 59 11.96 16.51 -3.66
C ARG A 59 12.59 15.70 -4.78
N LEU A 60 12.67 14.37 -4.63
CA LEU A 60 13.17 13.48 -5.68
C LEU A 60 12.23 13.46 -6.89
N ALA A 61 10.93 13.33 -6.67
CA ALA A 61 9.94 13.34 -7.75
C ALA A 61 9.91 14.65 -8.56
N THR A 62 10.26 15.78 -7.94
CA THR A 62 10.35 17.08 -8.63
C THR A 62 11.70 17.31 -9.31
N LYS A 63 12.81 16.84 -8.73
CA LYS A 63 14.16 17.02 -9.30
C LYS A 63 14.50 15.99 -10.38
N ASN A 64 14.03 14.75 -10.24
CA ASN A 64 14.32 13.65 -11.14
C ASN A 64 13.04 12.83 -11.40
N PRO A 65 12.13 13.29 -12.27
CA PRO A 65 10.83 12.64 -12.50
C PRO A 65 10.95 11.37 -13.38
N GLN A 66 11.76 10.40 -12.95
CA GLN A 66 11.93 9.13 -13.63
C GLN A 66 10.80 8.14 -13.30
N GLN A 67 10.47 7.30 -14.28
CA GLN A 67 9.55 6.18 -14.08
C GLN A 67 10.23 5.08 -13.27
N GLY A 68 9.51 4.48 -12.31
CA GLY A 68 10.03 3.43 -11.43
C GLY A 68 10.38 3.89 -10.01
N GLY A 69 10.31 5.19 -9.73
CA GLY A 69 10.42 5.74 -8.37
C GLY A 69 11.69 5.28 -7.64
N PRO A 70 11.59 4.61 -6.47
CA PRO A 70 12.76 4.22 -5.69
C PRO A 70 13.72 3.28 -6.44
N ILE A 71 13.22 2.46 -7.35
CA ILE A 71 14.05 1.54 -8.16
C ILE A 71 14.94 2.34 -9.11
N ALA A 72 14.37 3.37 -9.74
CA ALA A 72 15.11 4.25 -10.65
C ALA A 72 16.18 5.05 -9.90
N TYR A 73 15.80 5.65 -8.76
CA TYR A 73 16.74 6.41 -7.94
C TYR A 73 17.90 5.56 -7.40
N ALA A 74 17.65 4.32 -6.98
CA ALA A 74 18.71 3.40 -6.55
C ALA A 74 19.58 2.93 -7.72
N GLY A 75 18.99 2.74 -8.90
CA GLY A 75 19.68 2.35 -10.13
C GLY A 75 20.70 3.39 -10.61
N GLU A 76 20.47 4.67 -10.35
CA GLU A 76 21.43 5.74 -10.66
C GLU A 76 22.72 5.65 -9.83
N ILE A 77 22.64 5.10 -8.61
CA ILE A 77 23.81 4.88 -7.77
C ILE A 77 24.60 3.68 -8.29
N SER A 78 23.92 2.58 -8.58
CA SER A 78 24.49 1.39 -9.21
C SER A 78 23.38 0.48 -9.75
N PRO A 79 23.57 -0.19 -10.90
CA PRO A 79 22.64 -1.20 -11.40
C PRO A 79 22.33 -2.31 -10.38
N ALA A 80 23.28 -2.66 -9.51
CA ALA A 80 23.10 -3.66 -8.46
C ALA A 80 22.07 -3.21 -7.41
N PHE A 81 22.11 -1.94 -6.99
CA PHE A 81 21.16 -1.38 -6.04
C PHE A 81 19.78 -1.20 -6.66
N GLY A 82 19.71 -0.80 -7.94
CA GLY A 82 18.44 -0.78 -8.69
C GLY A 82 17.78 -2.16 -8.73
N PHE A 83 18.53 -3.21 -9.05
CA PHE A 83 18.02 -4.59 -9.05
C PHE A 83 17.57 -5.03 -7.66
N GLN A 84 18.38 -4.80 -6.62
CA GLN A 84 18.04 -5.14 -5.24
C GLN A 84 16.74 -4.45 -4.79
N THR A 85 16.63 -3.13 -5.01
CA THR A 85 15.41 -2.37 -4.68
C THR A 85 14.21 -2.89 -5.47
N GLY A 86 14.39 -3.24 -6.75
CA GLY A 86 13.34 -3.84 -7.57
C GLY A 86 12.81 -5.15 -7.01
N VAL A 87 13.71 -6.07 -6.66
CA VAL A 87 13.34 -7.37 -6.07
C VAL A 87 12.62 -7.19 -4.74
N LEU A 88 13.17 -6.36 -3.84
CA LEU A 88 12.57 -6.10 -2.53
C LEU A 88 11.19 -5.44 -2.65
N TYR A 89 11.09 -4.42 -3.51
CA TYR A 89 9.83 -3.71 -3.71
C TYR A 89 8.77 -4.60 -4.34
N TYR A 90 9.13 -5.40 -5.34
CA TYR A 90 8.21 -6.36 -5.95
C TYR A 90 7.65 -7.34 -4.90
N HIS A 91 8.54 -7.94 -4.09
CA HIS A 91 8.13 -8.89 -3.05
C HIS A 91 7.27 -8.25 -1.96
N ALA A 92 7.63 -7.05 -1.51
CA ALA A 92 6.85 -6.32 -0.53
C ALA A 92 5.42 -6.04 -1.01
N ASN A 93 5.24 -5.67 -2.28
CA ASN A 93 3.93 -5.33 -2.82
C ASN A 93 3.00 -6.55 -2.94
N TRP A 94 3.46 -7.67 -3.51
CA TRP A 94 2.57 -8.82 -3.68
C TRP A 94 2.23 -9.48 -2.33
N ILE A 95 3.19 -9.54 -1.39
CA ILE A 95 2.93 -10.02 -0.02
C ILE A 95 1.95 -9.09 0.69
N GLY A 96 2.12 -7.76 0.54
CA GLY A 96 1.19 -6.76 1.09
C GLY A 96 -0.23 -6.93 0.57
N ASN A 97 -0.40 -7.21 -0.73
CA ASN A 97 -1.71 -7.47 -1.32
C ASN A 97 -2.40 -8.72 -0.71
N LEU A 98 -1.64 -9.76 -0.37
CA LEU A 98 -2.20 -10.93 0.33
C LEU A 98 -2.72 -10.54 1.72
N ALA A 99 -1.97 -9.73 2.48
CA ALA A 99 -2.41 -9.25 3.79
C ALA A 99 -3.68 -8.39 3.70
N ILE A 100 -3.79 -7.54 2.67
CA ILE A 100 -5.01 -6.76 2.39
C ILE A 100 -6.19 -7.69 2.12
N GLY A 101 -6.01 -8.71 1.26
CA GLY A 101 -7.05 -9.69 0.94
C GLY A 101 -7.54 -10.45 2.17
N ILE A 102 -6.61 -10.95 3.01
CA ILE A 102 -6.94 -11.63 4.27
C ILE A 102 -7.72 -10.70 5.20
N THR A 103 -7.30 -9.44 5.33
CA THR A 103 -8.01 -8.48 6.19
C THR A 103 -9.42 -8.20 5.66
N ALA A 104 -9.59 -8.05 4.35
CA ALA A 104 -10.91 -7.85 3.75
C ALA A 104 -11.86 -9.02 4.03
N VAL A 105 -11.37 -10.27 3.92
CA VAL A 105 -12.15 -11.46 4.27
C VAL A 105 -12.47 -11.50 5.77
N SER A 106 -11.51 -11.13 6.62
CA SER A 106 -11.71 -11.04 8.08
C SER A 106 -12.82 -10.04 8.45
N TYR A 107 -12.89 -8.88 7.78
CA TYR A 107 -14.00 -7.96 7.98
C TYR A 107 -15.33 -8.52 7.46
N LEU A 108 -15.32 -9.25 6.33
CA LEU A 108 -16.52 -9.90 5.79
C LEU A 108 -17.02 -11.05 6.68
N SER A 109 -16.15 -11.73 7.43
CA SER A 109 -16.53 -12.84 8.31
C SER A 109 -17.42 -12.41 9.48
N THR A 110 -17.42 -11.11 9.81
CA THR A 110 -18.35 -10.52 10.78
C THR A 110 -19.80 -10.60 10.28
N PHE A 111 -20.03 -10.52 8.97
CA PHE A 111 -21.35 -10.62 8.34
C PHE A 111 -21.68 -12.03 7.87
N PHE A 112 -20.68 -12.77 7.41
CA PHE A 112 -20.82 -14.14 6.90
C PHE A 112 -19.98 -15.11 7.74
N PRO A 113 -20.57 -15.74 8.77
CA PRO A 113 -19.83 -16.59 9.70
C PRO A 113 -19.11 -17.79 9.05
N VAL A 114 -19.56 -18.22 7.86
CA VAL A 114 -18.90 -19.26 7.04
C VAL A 114 -17.45 -18.92 6.69
N LEU A 115 -17.09 -17.64 6.65
CA LEU A 115 -15.73 -17.17 6.37
C LEU A 115 -14.80 -17.26 7.59
N ASN A 116 -15.26 -17.76 8.75
CA ASN A 116 -14.37 -18.08 9.87
C ASN A 116 -13.69 -19.45 9.69
N ASP A 117 -14.18 -20.29 8.78
CA ASP A 117 -13.49 -21.53 8.41
C ASP A 117 -12.35 -21.22 7.42
N PRO A 118 -11.13 -21.76 7.63
CA PRO A 118 -9.98 -21.50 6.78
C PRO A 118 -10.21 -21.78 5.29
N VAL A 119 -11.00 -22.80 4.93
CA VAL A 119 -11.16 -23.22 3.53
C VAL A 119 -12.04 -22.21 2.76
N PRO A 120 -13.27 -21.88 3.22
CA PRO A 120 -14.08 -20.80 2.62
C PRO A 120 -13.38 -19.44 2.63
N ALA A 121 -12.65 -19.11 3.71
CA ALA A 121 -11.92 -17.84 3.80
C ALA A 121 -10.82 -17.74 2.73
N GLY A 122 -10.05 -18.82 2.52
CA GLY A 122 -9.01 -18.88 1.50
C GLY A 122 -9.58 -18.74 0.09
N ILE A 123 -10.67 -19.43 -0.21
CA ILE A 123 -11.35 -19.32 -1.52
C ILE A 123 -11.86 -17.90 -1.75
N ALA A 124 -12.49 -17.28 -0.75
CA ALA A 124 -12.96 -15.90 -0.85
C ALA A 124 -11.82 -14.91 -1.07
N CYS A 125 -10.69 -15.09 -0.37
CA CYS A 125 -9.49 -14.26 -0.55
C CYS A 125 -8.94 -14.35 -1.99
N ILE A 126 -8.81 -15.57 -2.52
CA ILE A 126 -8.36 -15.81 -3.89
C ILE A 126 -9.32 -15.14 -4.88
N ALA A 127 -10.63 -15.29 -4.69
CA ALA A 127 -11.63 -14.66 -5.54
C ALA A 127 -11.51 -13.13 -5.55
N ILE A 128 -11.35 -12.51 -4.38
CA ILE A 128 -11.16 -11.06 -4.24
C ILE A 128 -9.90 -10.60 -4.98
N VAL A 129 -8.77 -11.28 -4.78
CA VAL A 129 -7.50 -10.94 -5.46
C VAL A 129 -7.69 -10.96 -6.98
N TRP A 130 -8.27 -12.03 -7.52
CA TRP A 130 -8.50 -12.14 -8.96
C TRP A 130 -9.46 -11.08 -9.49
N VAL A 131 -10.53 -10.76 -8.76
CA VAL A 131 -11.44 -9.67 -9.14
C VAL A 131 -10.67 -8.36 -9.28
N PHE A 132 -9.84 -7.99 -8.29
CA PHE A 132 -9.03 -6.77 -8.39
C PHE A 132 -7.93 -6.87 -9.44
N THR A 133 -7.37 -8.05 -9.71
CA THR A 133 -6.46 -8.27 -10.84
C THR A 133 -7.15 -7.99 -12.17
N PHE A 134 -8.36 -8.51 -12.39
CA PHE A 134 -9.13 -8.23 -13.61
C PHE A 134 -9.49 -6.74 -13.73
N VAL A 135 -9.89 -6.10 -12.63
CA VAL A 135 -10.13 -4.65 -12.60
C VAL A 135 -8.86 -3.87 -12.97
N ASN A 136 -7.69 -4.30 -12.48
CA ASN A 136 -6.41 -3.69 -12.83
C ASN A 136 -6.07 -3.87 -14.32
N MET A 137 -6.36 -5.05 -14.89
CA MET A 137 -6.15 -5.34 -16.32
C MET A 137 -7.07 -4.52 -17.24
N LEU A 138 -8.26 -4.13 -16.78
CA LEU A 138 -9.16 -3.21 -17.52
C LEU A 138 -8.60 -1.79 -17.63
N GLY A 139 -7.54 -1.47 -16.89
CA GLY A 139 -6.78 -0.22 -16.97
C GLY A 139 -7.29 0.86 -16.02
N GLY A 140 -6.36 1.58 -15.39
CA GLY A 140 -6.62 2.68 -14.44
C GLY A 140 -7.07 3.97 -15.13
N THR A 141 -8.19 3.91 -15.87
CA THR A 141 -8.78 5.07 -16.56
C THR A 141 -9.94 5.73 -15.79
N TRP A 142 -10.05 5.44 -14.49
CA TRP A 142 -11.01 6.03 -13.56
C TRP A 142 -10.39 7.19 -12.78
#